data_AF-A0AAP3ZYV6-F1
#
_entry.id   AF-A0AAP3ZYV6-F1
#
_cell.length_a   1.000
_cell.length_b   1.000
_cell.length_c   1.000
_cell.angle_alpha   90.00
_cell.angle_beta   90.00
_cell.angle_gamma   90.00
#
_symmetry.space_group_name_H-M   'P 1'
#
loop_
_entity.id
_entity.type
_entity.pdbx_description
1 polymer ?
#
loop_
_entity_poly.entity_id
_entity_poly.type
_entity_poly.pdbx_seq_one_letter_code
_entity_poly.pdbx_strand_id
1 'polypeptide(L)'
;MLDDLTTEDFQTLYTHELNVQGVSANTVIHYHANICRALQYAVKIKLIVANLPDLVESPKKNNYVVSFYNAEELNQLLAVIRGERIELFVILAAFYGLSRSEVVGLKMVGY
;
A
#
# COMPACT_ATOMS: atom_id res chain seq x y z
N MET A 1 -8.15 22.50 19.60
CA MET A 1 -6.80 22.24 20.14
C MET A 1 -6.51 20.75 19.91
N LEU A 2 -5.26 20.26 19.93
CA LEU A 2 -5.02 18.80 19.75
C LEU A 2 -5.63 17.96 20.89
N ASP A 3 -5.94 18.60 22.01
CA ASP A 3 -6.58 18.00 23.18
C ASP A 3 -8.09 17.76 23.02
N ASP A 4 -8.74 18.30 21.98
CA ASP A 4 -10.20 18.17 21.76
C ASP A 4 -10.59 17.03 20.80
N LEU A 5 -9.62 16.27 20.28
CA LEU A 5 -9.96 15.22 19.31
C LEU A 5 -10.76 14.11 19.98
N THR A 6 -11.93 13.80 19.43
CA THR A 6 -12.79 12.73 19.93
C THR A 6 -12.70 11.51 19.00
N THR A 7 -13.00 10.32 19.51
CA THR A 7 -13.09 9.09 18.71
C THR A 7 -14.10 9.20 17.56
N GLU A 8 -15.14 10.02 17.73
CA GLU A 8 -16.17 10.31 16.71
C GLU A 8 -15.61 11.08 15.51
N ASP A 9 -14.61 11.94 15.71
CA ASP A 9 -13.98 12.70 14.62
C ASP A 9 -13.23 11.78 13.66
N PHE A 10 -12.57 10.74 14.20
CA PHE A 10 -11.90 9.72 13.38
C PHE A 10 -12.90 8.88 12.60
N GLN A 11 -14.01 8.48 13.22
CA GLN A 11 -15.04 7.70 12.53
C GLN A 11 -15.70 8.51 11.41
N THR A 12 -15.96 9.80 11.66
CA THR A 12 -16.45 10.74 10.64
C THR A 12 -15.46 10.87 9.50
N LEU A 13 -14.16 11.02 9.80
CA LEU A 13 -13.11 11.11 8.80
C LEU A 13 -13.02 9.84 7.94
N TYR A 14 -13.01 8.66 8.56
CA TYR A 14 -12.96 7.40 7.80
C TYR A 14 -14.20 7.19 6.94
N THR A 15 -15.38 7.54 7.46
CA THR A 15 -16.64 7.44 6.73
C THR A 15 -16.67 8.41 5.54
N HIS A 16 -16.15 9.63 5.71
CA HIS A 16 -16.03 10.61 4.63
C HIS A 16 -15.06 10.15 3.54
N GLU A 17 -13.87 9.67 3.92
CA GLU A 17 -12.86 9.21 2.96
C GLU A 17 -13.33 7.98 2.16
N LEU A 18 -14.06 7.06 2.80
CA LEU A 18 -14.63 5.89 2.13
C LEU A 18 -15.81 6.25 1.21
N ASN A 19 -16.76 7.07 1.69
CA ASN A 19 -18.04 7.27 0.99
C ASN A 19 -18.05 8.46 0.04
N VAL A 20 -17.28 9.51 0.32
CA VAL A 20 -17.28 10.76 -0.48
C VAL A 20 -16.11 10.77 -1.46
N GLN A 21 -14.91 10.44 -1.00
CA GLN A 21 -13.72 10.42 -1.86
C GLN A 21 -13.54 9.10 -2.61
N GLY A 22 -14.24 8.04 -2.22
CA GLY A 22 -14.13 6.72 -2.86
C GLY A 22 -12.78 6.05 -2.63
N VAL A 23 -12.10 6.40 -1.54
CA VAL A 23 -10.76 5.90 -1.22
C VAL A 23 -10.85 4.43 -0.79
N SER A 24 -9.88 3.61 -1.21
CA SER A 24 -9.85 2.20 -0.81
C SER A 24 -9.67 2.04 0.70
N ALA A 25 -10.29 1.00 1.28
CA ALA A 25 -10.12 0.66 2.69
C ALA A 25 -8.63 0.50 3.10
N ASN A 26 -7.77 0.06 2.18
CA ASN A 26 -6.34 -0.09 2.45
C ASN A 26 -5.65 1.27 2.66
N THR A 27 -6.03 2.30 1.90
CA THR A 27 -5.52 3.66 2.10
C THR A 27 -5.98 4.25 3.43
N VAL A 28 -7.23 4.00 3.82
CA VAL A 28 -7.77 4.45 5.11
C VAL A 28 -7.02 3.80 6.28
N ILE A 29 -6.63 2.54 6.15
CA ILE A 29 -5.74 1.86 7.12
C ILE A 29 -4.37 2.55 7.20
N HIS A 30 -3.79 2.95 6.05
CA HIS A 30 -2.53 3.70 6.06
C HIS A 30 -2.67 5.07 6.71
N TYR A 31 -3.77 5.79 6.47
CA TYR A 31 -4.06 7.05 7.17
C TYR A 31 -4.18 6.84 8.67
N HIS A 32 -4.94 5.83 9.11
CA HIS A 32 -5.06 5.46 10.52
C HIS A 32 -3.68 5.22 11.15
N ALA A 33 -2.84 4.38 10.51
CA ALA A 33 -1.50 4.07 11.03
C ALA A 33 -0.60 5.33 11.14
N ASN A 34 -0.65 6.22 10.15
CA ASN A 34 0.13 7.45 10.14
C ASN A 34 -0.34 8.42 11.25
N ILE A 35 -1.64 8.60 11.41
CA ILE A 35 -2.20 9.50 12.42
C ILE A 35 -1.91 8.96 13.83
N CYS A 36 -2.12 7.67 14.07
CA CYS A 36 -1.78 7.04 15.34
C CYS A 36 -0.29 7.21 15.67
N ARG A 37 0.60 7.05 14.67
CA ARG A 37 2.03 7.24 14.87
C ARG A 37 2.41 8.69 15.16
N ALA A 38 1.76 9.66 14.52
CA ALA A 38 1.96 11.08 14.80
C ALA A 38 1.51 11.45 16.22
N LEU A 39 0.38 10.90 16.68
CA LEU A 39 -0.13 11.12 18.04
C LEU A 39 0.77 10.48 19.10
N GLN A 40 1.22 9.25 18.88
CA GLN A 40 2.22 8.61 19.76
C GLN A 40 3.50 9.43 19.85
N TYR A 41 3.94 10.02 18.74
CA TYR A 41 5.09 10.92 18.74
C TYR A 41 4.81 12.18 19.57
N ALA A 42 3.64 12.81 19.41
CA ALA A 42 3.22 13.99 20.18
C ALA A 42 3.18 13.73 21.70
N VAL A 43 2.70 12.55 22.11
CA VAL A 43 2.75 12.10 23.52
C VAL A 43 4.19 11.94 24.00
N LYS A 44 5.08 11.36 23.18
CA LYS A 44 6.50 11.18 23.53
C LYS A 44 7.23 12.51 23.78
N ILE A 45 6.91 13.54 23.00
CA ILE A 45 7.46 14.88 23.17
C ILE A 45 6.67 15.75 24.17
N LYS A 46 5.71 15.14 24.90
CA LYS A 46 4.87 15.76 25.94
C LYS A 46 4.03 16.94 25.46
N LEU A 47 3.65 16.96 24.17
CA LEU A 47 2.71 17.95 23.66
C LEU A 47 1.27 17.64 24.03
N ILE A 48 0.94 16.37 24.30
CA ILE A 48 -0.40 15.88 24.64
C ILE A 48 -0.26 14.91 25.82
N VAL A 49 -1.21 14.95 26.76
CA VAL A 49 -1.18 14.13 28.00
C VAL A 49 -1.83 12.75 27.81
N ALA A 50 -2.76 12.60 26.86
CA ALA A 50 -3.55 11.39 26.66
C ALA A 50 -3.20 10.64 25.36
N ASN A 51 -3.14 9.30 25.42
CA ASN A 51 -2.92 8.42 24.26
C ASN A 51 -4.28 8.03 23.62
N LEU A 52 -4.83 8.93 22.81
CA LEU A 52 -6.07 8.72 22.04
C LEU A 52 -6.03 7.54 21.02
N PRO A 53 -4.90 7.20 20.38
CA PRO A 53 -4.79 6.11 19.40
C PRO A 53 -5.27 4.74 19.86
N ASP A 54 -5.14 4.40 21.16
CA ASP A 54 -5.55 3.10 21.69
C ASP A 54 -7.08 2.94 21.76
N LEU A 55 -7.85 4.03 21.70
CA LEU A 55 -9.31 4.02 21.80
C LEU A 55 -10.00 3.85 20.43
N VAL A 56 -9.28 4.02 19.32
CA VAL A 56 -9.84 3.96 17.97
C VAL A 56 -9.55 2.60 17.35
N GLU A 57 -10.60 1.78 17.14
CA GLU A 57 -10.45 0.51 16.44
C GLU A 57 -10.00 0.72 14.99
N SER A 58 -9.01 -0.08 14.57
CA SER A 58 -8.51 -0.03 13.20
C SER A 58 -9.58 -0.49 12.19
N PRO A 59 -9.73 0.21 11.05
CA PRO A 59 -10.67 -0.20 10.01
C PRO A 59 -10.33 -1.59 9.45
N LYS A 60 -11.35 -2.40 9.21
CA LYS A 60 -11.17 -3.79 8.73
C LYS A 60 -10.51 -3.81 7.36
N LYS A 61 -9.39 -4.55 7.25
CA LYS A 61 -8.70 -4.79 5.98
C LYS A 61 -9.55 -5.69 5.09
N ASN A 62 -9.83 -5.22 3.87
CA ASN A 62 -10.40 -6.09 2.85
C ASN A 62 -9.28 -7.02 2.34
N ASN A 63 -9.52 -8.33 2.32
CA ASN A 63 -8.54 -9.30 1.85
C ASN A 63 -8.42 -9.19 0.34
N TYR A 64 -7.36 -8.53 -0.14
CA TYR A 64 -7.04 -8.52 -1.55
C TYR A 64 -6.59 -9.93 -1.96
N VAL A 65 -7.41 -10.59 -2.77
CA VAL A 65 -7.05 -11.87 -3.40
C VAL A 65 -6.16 -11.53 -4.58
N VAL A 66 -4.86 -11.82 -4.45
CA VAL A 66 -3.92 -11.69 -5.55
C VAL A 66 -4.23 -12.77 -6.58
N SER A 67 -4.55 -12.36 -7.79
CA SER A 67 -4.63 -13.28 -8.93
C SER A 67 -3.22 -13.49 -9.48
N PHE A 68 -2.73 -14.72 -9.40
CA PHE A 68 -1.44 -15.12 -9.98
C PHE A 68 -1.65 -15.65 -11.39
N TYR A 69 -0.67 -15.43 -12.27
CA TYR A 69 -0.69 -16.00 -13.62
C TYR A 69 -0.48 -17.52 -13.56
N ASN A 70 -1.34 -18.24 -14.26
CA ASN A 70 -1.14 -19.67 -14.51
C ASN A 70 -0.06 -19.90 -15.57
N ALA A 71 0.48 -21.12 -15.66
CA ALA A 71 1.51 -21.45 -16.64
C ALA A 71 1.06 -21.19 -18.09
N GLU A 72 -0.21 -21.42 -18.42
CA GLU A 72 -0.76 -21.12 -19.76
C GLU A 72 -0.83 -19.62 -20.03
N GLU A 73 -1.30 -18.82 -19.06
CA GLU A 73 -1.39 -17.36 -19.18
C GLU A 73 0.01 -16.73 -19.30
N LEU A 74 0.99 -17.28 -18.60
CA LEU A 74 2.38 -16.86 -18.71
C LEU A 74 2.95 -17.15 -20.10
N ASN A 75 2.67 -18.33 -20.67
CA ASN A 75 3.09 -18.66 -22.03
C ASN A 75 2.42 -17.74 -23.07
N GLN A 76 1.14 -17.40 -22.88
CA GLN A 76 0.46 -16.41 -23.72
C GLN A 76 1.11 -15.03 -23.62
N LEU A 77 1.44 -14.59 -22.40
CA LEU A 77 2.14 -13.32 -22.17
C LEU A 77 3.50 -13.29 -22.87
N LEU A 78 4.29 -14.36 -22.75
CA LEU A 78 5.59 -14.47 -23.41
C LEU A 78 5.47 -14.51 -24.95
N ALA A 79 4.41 -15.11 -25.49
CA ALA A 79 4.16 -15.13 -26.92
C ALA A 79 3.82 -13.74 -27.48
N VAL A 80 3.02 -12.95 -26.75
CA VAL A 80 2.64 -11.58 -27.14
C VAL A 80 3.84 -10.62 -27.09
N ILE A 81 4.74 -10.81 -26.12
CA ILE A 81 5.85 -9.91 -25.88
C ILE A 81 7.08 -10.22 -26.76
N ARG A 82 7.06 -11.34 -27.49
CA ARG A 82 8.16 -11.73 -28.38
C ARG A 82 8.47 -10.64 -29.41
N GLY A 83 9.70 -10.13 -29.39
CA GLY A 83 10.17 -9.06 -30.28
C GLY A 83 10.02 -7.64 -29.74
N GLU A 84 9.43 -7.47 -28.54
CA GLU A 84 9.39 -6.18 -27.85
C GLU A 84 10.67 -5.92 -27.05
N ARG A 85 11.00 -4.63 -26.85
CA ARG A 85 12.18 -4.26 -26.04
C ARG A 85 12.08 -4.70 -24.57
N ILE A 86 10.90 -5.09 -24.11
CA ILE A 86 10.64 -5.55 -22.75
C ILE A 86 10.70 -7.08 -22.57
N GLU A 87 10.90 -7.85 -23.64
CA GLU A 87 10.90 -9.32 -23.59
C GLU A 87 11.88 -9.88 -22.57
N LEU A 88 13.13 -9.43 -22.64
CA LEU A 88 14.18 -9.86 -21.72
C LEU A 88 13.81 -9.58 -20.25
N PHE A 89 13.23 -8.40 -19.99
CA PHE A 89 12.82 -7.97 -18.66
C PHE A 89 11.67 -8.82 -18.10
N VAL A 90 10.71 -9.18 -18.96
CA VAL A 90 9.55 -10.01 -18.56
C VAL A 90 9.97 -11.45 -18.32
N ILE A 91 10.86 -12.00 -19.14
CA ILE A 91 11.44 -13.34 -18.92
C ILE A 91 12.20 -13.37 -17.60
N LEU A 92 13.08 -12.40 -17.34
CA LEU A 92 13.83 -12.32 -16.09
C LEU A 92 12.90 -12.22 -14.86
N ALA A 93 11.86 -11.38 -14.95
CA ALA A 93 10.86 -11.26 -13.89
C ALA A 93 10.11 -12.58 -13.64
N ALA A 94 9.70 -13.27 -14.70
CA ALA A 94 8.92 -14.50 -14.62
C ALA A 94 9.72 -15.68 -14.06
N PHE A 95 10.99 -15.83 -14.45
CA PHE A 95 11.83 -16.97 -14.04
C PHE A 95 12.53 -16.77 -12.71
N TYR A 96 12.99 -15.54 -12.41
CA TYR A 96 13.74 -15.25 -11.18
C TYR A 96 12.89 -14.58 -10.09
N GLY A 97 11.62 -14.25 -10.39
CA GLY A 97 10.72 -13.59 -9.44
C GLY A 97 11.13 -12.16 -9.12
N LEU A 98 11.85 -11.50 -10.04
CA LEU A 98 12.32 -10.13 -9.82
C LEU A 98 11.14 -9.14 -9.81
N SER A 99 11.16 -8.25 -8.82
CA SER A 99 10.25 -7.11 -8.76
C SER A 99 10.54 -6.13 -9.88
N ARG A 100 9.51 -5.43 -10.38
CA ARG A 100 9.64 -4.47 -11.49
C ARG A 100 10.77 -3.45 -11.29
N SER A 101 10.97 -2.97 -10.07
CA SER A 101 12.06 -2.05 -9.72
C SER A 101 13.46 -2.68 -9.84
N GLU A 102 13.58 -3.97 -9.55
CA GLU A 102 14.85 -4.70 -9.66
C GLU A 102 15.21 -4.91 -11.13
N VAL A 103 14.23 -5.29 -11.93
CA VAL A 103 14.38 -5.50 -13.38
C VAL A 103 14.80 -4.22 -14.10
N VAL A 104 14.22 -3.07 -13.74
CA VAL A 104 14.61 -1.75 -14.28
C VAL A 104 15.96 -1.30 -13.73
N GLY A 105 16.30 -1.67 -12.50
CA GLY A 105 17.59 -1.39 -11.87
C GLY A 105 18.76 -2.24 -12.40
N LEU A 106 18.48 -3.23 -13.25
CA LEU A 106 19.53 -4.01 -13.90
C LEU A 106 20.36 -3.10 -14.82
N LYS A 107 21.55 -2.76 -14.36
CA LYS A 107 22.56 -2.12 -15.19
C LYS A 107 23.03 -3.14 -16.22
N MET A 108 22.51 -3.04 -17.44
CA MET A 108 23.05 -3.77 -18.58
C MET A 108 24.46 -3.24 -18.82
N VAL A 109 25.47 -3.98 -18.38
CA VAL A 109 26.86 -3.73 -18.77
C VAL A 109 26.96 -4.19 -20.23
N GLY A 110 26.64 -3.28 -21.16
CA GLY A 110 26.85 -3.48 -22.59
C GLY A 110 28.33 -3.29 -22.92
N TYR A 111 28.93 -4.30 -23.54
CA TYR A 111 30.21 -4.23 -24.26
C TYR A 111 30.03 -3.53 -25.61
#